data_AF-A0A2E3NBW2-F1
#
_entry.id   AF-A0A2E3NBW2-F1
#
_cell.length_a   1.000
_cell.length_b   1.000
_cell.length_c   1.000
_cell.angle_alpha   90.00
_cell.angle_beta   90.00
_cell.angle_gamma   90.00
#
_symmetry.space_group_name_H-M   'P 1'
#
loop_
_entity.id
_entity.type
_entity.pdbx_description
1 polymer ?
#
loop_
_entity_poly.entity_id
_entity_poly.type
_entity_poly.pdbx_seq_one_letter_code
_entity_poly.pdbx_strand_id
1 'polypeptide(L)'
;MLSQEPVEWPDQVEALVERLESEAPERALSREERALMDVYETVPILESEDCLHEFWQSEINQQRVISSFDLIGAAALVDSLNASRWCGSCSPDRNDYSETEAEYLATIEEDLPSGMEELIDLVLAFIESELE
;
A
#
# COMPACT_ATOMS: atom_id res chain seq x y z
N MET A 1 5.43 -3.76 18.24
CA MET A 1 5.21 -2.59 17.37
C MET A 1 6.32 -2.58 16.35
N LEU A 2 5.98 -2.80 15.08
CA LEU A 2 6.92 -2.71 13.97
C LEU A 2 7.43 -1.27 13.97
N SER A 3 8.70 -1.11 14.36
CA SER A 3 9.34 0.20 14.50
C SER A 3 9.94 0.56 13.15
N GLN A 4 9.09 0.70 12.13
CA GLN A 4 9.53 1.12 10.81
C GLN A 4 9.61 2.64 10.79
N GLU A 5 10.69 3.16 10.19
CA GLU A 5 10.73 4.58 9.84
C GLU A 5 9.69 4.81 8.73
N PRO A 6 8.88 5.87 8.82
CA PRO A 6 7.93 6.19 7.77
C PRO A 6 8.66 6.45 6.45
N VAL A 7 8.04 6.07 5.35
CA VAL A 7 8.45 6.30 3.99
C VAL A 7 8.42 7.80 3.74
N GLU A 8 9.61 8.33 3.49
CA GLU A 8 9.80 9.73 3.07
C GLU A 8 9.76 9.77 1.54
N TRP A 9 8.67 10.30 0.99
CA TRP A 9 8.50 10.41 -0.45
C TRP A 9 9.43 11.47 -1.06
N PRO A 10 10.08 11.20 -2.20
CA PRO A 10 10.84 12.21 -2.91
C PRO A 10 9.96 13.36 -3.41
N ASP A 11 10.48 14.59 -3.43
CA ASP A 11 9.79 15.80 -3.92
C ASP A 11 9.08 15.61 -5.28
N GLN A 12 9.69 14.81 -6.17
CA GLN A 12 9.12 14.49 -7.48
C GLN A 12 7.80 13.73 -7.38
N VAL A 13 7.71 12.76 -6.45
CA VAL A 13 6.50 11.98 -6.20
C VAL A 13 5.43 12.89 -5.61
N GLU A 14 5.78 13.69 -4.60
CA GLU A 14 4.84 14.61 -3.94
C GLU A 14 4.25 15.63 -4.92
N ALA A 15 5.10 16.27 -5.74
CA ALA A 15 4.66 17.24 -6.74
C ALA A 15 3.74 16.63 -7.80
N LEU A 16 4.02 15.37 -8.19
CA LEU A 16 3.19 14.65 -9.14
C LEU A 16 1.83 14.28 -8.54
N VAL A 17 1.81 13.81 -7.29
CA VAL A 17 0.57 13.51 -6.56
C VAL A 17 -0.28 14.76 -6.40
N GLU A 18 0.29 15.88 -5.95
CA GLU A 18 -0.44 17.15 -5.79
C GLU A 18 -1.09 17.59 -7.12
N ARG A 19 -0.35 17.44 -8.23
CA ARG A 19 -0.89 17.71 -9.57
C ARG A 19 -2.07 16.80 -9.90
N LEU A 20 -1.93 15.49 -9.69
CA LEU A 20 -2.97 14.51 -10.00
C LEU A 20 -4.22 14.70 -9.12
N GLU A 21 -4.06 15.06 -7.85
CA GLU A 21 -5.17 15.41 -6.96
C GLU A 21 -5.95 16.62 -7.46
N SER A 22 -5.25 17.65 -7.96
CA SER A 22 -5.90 18.82 -8.56
C SER A 22 -6.61 18.50 -9.88
N GLU A 23 -6.12 17.54 -10.65
CA GLU A 23 -6.68 17.17 -11.95
C GLU A 23 -7.81 16.14 -11.87
N ALA A 24 -7.82 15.29 -10.84
CA ALA A 24 -8.83 14.25 -10.61
C ALA A 24 -10.31 14.73 -10.65
N PRO A 25 -10.68 15.93 -10.15
CA PRO A 25 -12.06 16.41 -10.29
C PRO A 25 -12.38 16.93 -11.71
N GLU A 26 -11.36 17.26 -12.51
CA GLU A 26 -11.51 17.86 -13.84
C GLU A 26 -11.51 16.81 -14.95
N ARG A 27 -10.78 15.71 -14.76
CA ARG A 27 -10.68 14.59 -15.72
C ARG A 27 -10.52 13.25 -15.01
N ALA A 28 -10.85 12.18 -15.74
CA ALA A 28 -10.47 10.84 -15.30
C ALA A 28 -8.94 10.69 -15.36
N LEU A 29 -8.37 10.13 -14.29
CA LEU A 29 -6.97 9.70 -14.26
C LEU A 29 -6.77 8.47 -15.16
N SER A 30 -5.59 8.36 -15.75
CA SER A 30 -5.16 7.14 -16.43
C SER A 30 -5.01 5.99 -15.43
N ARG A 31 -4.79 4.78 -15.95
CA ARG A 31 -4.56 3.62 -15.10
C ARG A 31 -3.29 3.79 -14.27
N GLU A 32 -2.24 4.32 -14.89
CA GLU A 32 -0.92 4.51 -14.33
C GLU A 32 -0.94 5.65 -13.28
N GLU A 33 -1.60 6.75 -13.59
CA GLU A 33 -1.81 7.87 -12.65
C GLU A 33 -2.61 7.41 -11.42
N ARG A 34 -3.66 6.61 -11.64
CA ARG A 34 -4.43 6.07 -10.52
C ARG A 34 -3.63 5.05 -9.71
N ALA A 35 -2.74 4.29 -10.34
CA ALA A 35 -1.89 3.35 -9.63
C ALA A 35 -0.92 4.05 -8.68
N LEU A 36 -0.30 5.14 -9.13
CA LEU A 36 0.53 6.00 -8.27
C LEU A 36 -0.26 6.55 -7.09
N MET A 37 -1.45 7.11 -7.36
CA MET A 37 -2.34 7.63 -6.32
C MET A 37 -2.74 6.55 -5.30
N ASP A 38 -3.15 5.38 -5.77
CA ASP A 38 -3.54 4.26 -4.90
C ASP A 38 -2.39 3.82 -3.98
N VAL A 39 -1.16 3.72 -4.50
CA VAL A 39 0.01 3.36 -3.70
C VAL A 39 0.31 4.46 -2.68
N TYR A 40 0.39 5.71 -3.11
CA TYR A 40 0.65 6.84 -2.23
C TYR A 40 -0.37 6.95 -1.08
N GLU A 41 -1.67 6.82 -1.39
CA GLU A 41 -2.76 6.84 -0.40
C GLU A 41 -2.72 5.63 0.56
N THR A 42 -2.14 4.50 0.14
CA THR A 42 -2.14 3.26 0.92
C THR A 42 -0.94 3.12 1.84
N VAL A 43 0.22 3.68 1.48
CA VAL A 43 1.44 3.58 2.30
C VAL A 43 1.20 4.01 3.76
N PRO A 44 0.54 5.14 4.07
CA PRO A 44 0.26 5.53 5.45
C PRO A 44 -0.59 4.52 6.23
N ILE A 45 -1.44 3.74 5.54
CA ILE A 45 -2.24 2.68 6.17
C ILE A 45 -1.35 1.49 6.54
N LEU A 46 -0.39 1.15 5.69
CA LEU A 46 0.57 0.06 5.95
C LEU A 46 1.57 0.43 7.05
N GLU A 47 1.79 1.72 7.28
CA GLU A 47 2.66 2.24 8.35
C GLU A 47 1.95 2.40 9.70
N SER A 48 0.64 2.18 9.73
CA SER A 48 -0.12 2.27 10.96
C SER A 48 0.24 1.14 11.95
N GLU A 49 -0.15 1.28 13.21
CA GLU A 49 0.01 0.20 14.19
C GLU A 49 -0.70 -1.10 13.78
N ASP A 50 -1.82 -0.98 13.05
CA ASP A 50 -2.64 -2.10 12.62
C ASP A 50 -2.32 -2.61 11.21
N CYS A 51 -1.56 -1.86 10.41
CA CYS A 51 -0.89 -2.31 9.19
C CYS A 51 -1.81 -3.09 8.23
N LEU A 52 -1.56 -4.38 8.00
CA LEU A 52 -2.35 -5.22 7.11
C LEU A 52 -3.78 -5.41 7.61
N HIS A 53 -4.00 -5.43 8.93
CA HIS A 53 -5.34 -5.45 9.47
C HIS A 53 -6.11 -4.19 9.06
N GLU A 54 -5.51 -3.00 9.25
CA GLU A 54 -6.14 -1.74 8.88
C GLU A 54 -6.41 -1.65 7.38
N PHE A 55 -5.46 -2.09 6.55
CA PHE A 55 -5.65 -2.17 5.10
C PHE A 55 -6.93 -2.93 4.72
N TRP A 56 -7.13 -4.10 5.31
CA TRP A 56 -8.28 -4.95 5.03
C TRP A 56 -9.59 -4.49 5.67
N GLN A 57 -9.54 -3.70 6.75
CA GLN A 57 -10.72 -3.11 7.40
C GLN A 57 -11.10 -1.72 6.87
N SER A 58 -10.20 -1.07 6.11
CA SER A 58 -10.45 0.24 5.53
C SER A 58 -11.50 0.23 4.42
N GLU A 59 -12.11 1.38 4.15
CA GLU A 59 -13.13 1.55 3.10
C GLU A 59 -12.55 1.65 1.68
N ILE A 60 -11.25 1.42 1.50
CA ILE A 60 -10.60 1.46 0.19
C ILE A 60 -10.98 0.23 -0.65
N ASN A 61 -10.75 0.32 -1.96
CA ASN A 61 -10.93 -0.83 -2.84
C ASN A 61 -9.63 -1.68 -2.86
N GLN A 62 -9.52 -2.66 -1.98
CA GLN A 62 -8.29 -3.45 -1.80
C GLN A 62 -7.85 -4.14 -3.09
N GLN A 63 -8.78 -4.65 -3.90
CA GLN A 63 -8.43 -5.32 -5.17
C GLN A 63 -7.85 -4.35 -6.19
N ARG A 64 -8.36 -3.11 -6.24
CA ARG A 64 -7.80 -2.06 -7.08
C ARG A 64 -6.39 -1.72 -6.61
N VAL A 65 -6.23 -1.49 -5.31
CA VAL A 65 -4.93 -1.14 -4.71
C VAL A 65 -3.89 -2.24 -4.94
N ILE A 66 -4.23 -3.51 -4.71
CA ILE A 66 -3.34 -4.64 -5.00
C ILE A 66 -2.93 -4.66 -6.49
N SER A 67 -3.87 -4.39 -7.40
CA SER A 67 -3.57 -4.30 -8.83
C SER A 67 -2.66 -3.12 -9.18
N SER A 68 -2.72 -2.03 -8.40
CA SER A 68 -1.86 -0.86 -8.54
C SER A 68 -0.44 -1.14 -8.05
N PHE A 69 -0.26 -1.80 -6.91
CA PHE A 69 1.05 -2.29 -6.45
C PHE A 69 1.67 -3.29 -7.45
N ASP A 70 0.86 -4.20 -8.01
CA ASP A 70 1.30 -5.13 -9.05
C ASP A 70 1.74 -4.41 -10.32
N LEU A 71 1.04 -3.34 -10.73
CA LEU A 71 1.40 -2.54 -11.90
C LEU A 71 2.74 -1.81 -11.71
N ILE A 72 3.01 -1.30 -10.50
CA ILE A 72 4.30 -0.67 -10.15
C ILE A 72 5.42 -1.71 -10.01
N GLY A 73 5.09 -2.99 -9.85
CA GLY A 73 6.04 -4.08 -9.73
C GLY A 73 6.45 -4.41 -8.31
N ALA A 74 5.69 -3.94 -7.30
CA ALA A 74 5.95 -4.17 -5.88
C ALA A 74 5.50 -5.57 -5.43
N ALA A 75 6.08 -6.61 -6.02
CA ALA A 75 5.65 -8.00 -5.84
C ALA A 75 5.66 -8.47 -4.38
N ALA A 76 6.67 -8.07 -3.59
CA ALA A 76 6.77 -8.43 -2.17
C ALA A 76 5.58 -7.89 -1.35
N LEU A 77 5.16 -6.66 -1.63
CA LEU A 77 3.97 -6.07 -1.00
C LEU A 77 2.70 -6.75 -1.50
N VAL A 78 2.59 -7.02 -2.80
CA VAL A 78 1.44 -7.75 -3.38
C VAL A 78 1.26 -9.13 -2.73
N ASP A 79 2.34 -9.87 -2.53
CA ASP A 79 2.31 -11.18 -1.88
C ASP A 79 1.84 -11.05 -0.42
N SER A 80 2.36 -10.08 0.32
CA SER A 80 1.98 -9.81 1.72
C SER A 80 0.50 -9.39 1.86
N LEU A 81 0.03 -8.51 0.97
CA LEU A 81 -1.37 -8.09 0.89
C LEU A 81 -2.27 -9.29 0.59
N ASN A 82 -1.92 -10.13 -0.39
CA ASN A 82 -2.72 -11.30 -0.75
C ASN A 82 -2.72 -12.38 0.36
N ALA A 83 -1.58 -12.60 1.02
CA ALA A 83 -1.46 -13.55 2.12
C ALA A 83 -2.32 -13.15 3.33
N SER A 84 -2.53 -11.85 3.56
CA SER A 84 -3.35 -11.31 4.64
C SER A 84 -4.83 -11.11 4.28
N ARG A 85 -5.27 -11.51 3.08
CA ARG A 85 -6.66 -11.34 2.62
C ARG A 85 -7.75 -11.84 3.57
N TRP A 86 -7.43 -12.86 4.37
CA TRP A 86 -8.35 -13.41 5.36
C TRP A 86 -8.76 -12.37 6.43
N CYS A 87 -7.91 -11.38 6.73
CA CYS A 87 -8.21 -10.31 7.68
C CYS A 87 -9.49 -9.54 7.35
N GLY A 88 -9.83 -9.37 6.06
CA GLY A 88 -11.05 -8.68 5.63
C GLY A 88 -12.35 -9.42 5.94
N SER A 89 -12.26 -10.68 6.40
CA SER A 89 -13.41 -11.48 6.85
C SER A 89 -13.43 -11.72 8.37
N CYS A 90 -12.43 -11.20 9.08
CA CYS A 90 -12.29 -11.36 10.53
C CYS A 90 -12.99 -10.23 11.31
N SER A 91 -12.88 -10.29 12.64
CA SER A 91 -13.37 -9.21 13.52
C SER A 91 -12.78 -7.86 13.12
N PRO A 92 -13.55 -6.75 13.20
CA PRO A 92 -13.03 -5.40 13.01
C PRO A 92 -12.08 -4.95 14.12
N ASP A 93 -12.00 -5.68 15.24
CA ASP A 93 -11.00 -5.43 16.28
C ASP A 93 -9.88 -6.47 16.16
N ARG A 94 -8.65 -6.01 15.86
CA ARG A 94 -7.45 -6.85 15.79
C ARG A 94 -7.20 -7.63 17.09
N ASN A 95 -7.63 -7.10 18.24
CA ASN A 95 -7.43 -7.74 19.54
C ASN A 95 -8.32 -8.99 19.74
N ASP A 96 -9.34 -9.18 18.90
CA ASP A 96 -10.18 -10.39 18.92
C ASP A 96 -9.53 -11.58 18.22
N TYR A 97 -8.35 -11.40 17.61
CA TYR A 97 -7.67 -12.47 16.89
C TYR A 97 -7.23 -13.56 17.87
N SER A 98 -7.39 -14.81 17.46
CA SER A 98 -6.78 -15.92 18.19
C SER A 98 -5.25 -15.82 18.15
N GLU A 99 -4.58 -16.48 19.09
CA GLU A 99 -3.11 -16.52 19.14
C GLU A 99 -2.51 -16.97 17.80
N THR A 100 -3.11 -17.97 17.15
CA THR A 100 -2.68 -18.46 15.84
C THR A 100 -2.88 -17.44 14.72
N GLU A 101 -4.00 -16.72 14.71
CA GLU A 101 -4.27 -15.67 13.70
C GLU A 101 -3.30 -14.49 13.87
N ALA A 102 -3.05 -14.09 15.11
CA ALA A 102 -2.11 -13.02 15.43
C ALA A 102 -0.67 -13.40 15.05
N GLU A 103 -0.23 -14.63 15.36
CA GLU A 103 1.11 -15.14 15.00
C GLU A 103 1.26 -15.28 13.48
N TYR A 104 0.22 -15.75 12.79
CA TYR A 104 0.23 -15.86 11.33
C TYR A 104 0.29 -14.49 10.66
N LEU A 105 -0.49 -13.51 11.14
CA LEU A 105 -0.44 -12.14 10.63
C LEU A 105 0.94 -11.52 10.87
N ALA A 106 1.50 -11.66 12.07
CA ALA A 106 2.82 -11.14 12.39
C ALA A 106 3.91 -11.71 11.45
N THR A 107 3.82 -13.00 11.11
CA THR A 107 4.75 -13.63 10.16
C THR A 107 4.67 -12.99 8.77
N ILE A 108 3.48 -12.62 8.30
CA ILE A 108 3.31 -11.94 7.01
C ILE A 108 3.87 -10.50 7.10
N GLU A 109 3.63 -9.82 8.21
CA GLU A 109 4.09 -8.44 8.42
C GLU A 109 5.61 -8.32 8.54
N GLU A 110 6.34 -9.41 8.83
CA GLU A 110 7.82 -9.43 8.83
C GLU A 110 8.43 -9.12 7.45
N ASP A 111 7.71 -9.41 6.36
CA ASP A 111 8.19 -9.18 4.99
C ASP A 111 7.91 -7.75 4.49
N LEU A 112 6.98 -7.02 5.12
CA LEU A 112 6.59 -5.67 4.71
C LEU A 112 7.74 -4.67 4.74
N PRO A 113 8.59 -4.60 5.77
CA PRO A 113 9.72 -3.67 5.77
C PRO A 113 10.60 -3.76 4.54
N SER A 114 10.94 -4.97 4.14
CA SER A 114 11.78 -5.17 2.95
C SER A 114 11.05 -4.68 1.68
N GLY A 115 9.74 -4.96 1.57
CA GLY A 115 8.94 -4.49 0.43
C GLY A 115 8.76 -2.96 0.40
N MET A 116 8.65 -2.31 1.57
CA MET A 116 8.51 -0.85 1.67
C MET A 116 9.83 -0.12 1.36
N GLU A 117 10.98 -0.69 1.75
CA GLU A 117 12.31 -0.15 1.40
C GLU A 117 12.51 -0.09 -0.12
N GLU A 118 12.07 -1.12 -0.85
CA GLU A 118 12.17 -1.17 -2.32
C GLU A 118 11.11 -0.29 -3.03
N LEU A 119 10.04 0.09 -2.33
CA LEU A 119 8.88 0.75 -2.94
C LEU A 119 9.23 2.11 -3.56
N ILE A 120 10.05 2.92 -2.90
CA ILE A 120 10.42 4.25 -3.41
C ILE A 120 11.13 4.12 -4.77
N ASP A 121 12.11 3.22 -4.86
CA ASP A 121 12.88 3.00 -6.10
C ASP A 121 11.97 2.50 -7.22
N LEU A 122 11.03 1.60 -6.91
CA LEU A 122 10.05 1.10 -7.88
C LEU A 122 9.09 2.19 -8.36
N VAL A 123 8.60 3.04 -7.45
CA VAL A 123 7.71 4.16 -7.78
C VAL A 123 8.44 5.18 -8.67
N LEU A 124 9.68 5.53 -8.35
CA LEU A 124 10.48 6.44 -9.18
C LEU A 124 10.70 5.87 -10.58
N ALA A 125 11.11 4.60 -10.68
CA ALA A 125 11.28 3.92 -11.96
C ALA A 125 9.96 3.85 -12.77
N PHE A 126 8.83 3.66 -12.09
CA PHE A 126 7.51 3.66 -12.70
C PHE A 126 7.14 5.05 -13.26
N ILE A 127 7.41 6.12 -12.51
CA ILE A 127 7.16 7.49 -12.96
C ILE A 127 7.97 7.80 -14.23
N GLU A 128 9.27 7.48 -14.22
CA GLU A 128 10.16 7.72 -15.36
C GLU A 128 9.76 6.91 -16.62
N SER A 129 9.18 5.72 -16.44
CA SER A 129 8.79 4.85 -17.56
C SER A 129 7.42 5.18 -18.13
N GLU A 130 6.44 5.45 -17.26
CA GLU A 130 5.01 5.45 -17.62
C GLU A 130 4.34 6.83 -17.52
N LEU A 131 4.93 7.79 -16.77
CA LEU A 131 4.29 9.07 -16.45
C LEU A 131 5.06 10.32 -16.92
N GLU A 132 6.26 10.15 -17.48
CA GLU A 132 7.03 11.17 -18.21
C GLU A 132 6.85 11.09 -19.74
#